data_AF-A0A7C4RIT4-F1
#
_entry.id   AF-A0A7C4RIT4-F1
#
_cell.length_a   1.000
_cell.length_b   1.000
_cell.length_c   1.000
_cell.angle_alpha   90.00
_cell.angle_beta   90.00
_cell.angle_gamma   90.00
#
_symmetry.space_group_name_H-M   'P 1'
#
loop_
_entity.id
_entity.type
_entity.pdbx_description
1 polymer ?
#
loop_
_entity_poly.entity_id
_entity_poly.type
_entity_poly.pdbx_seq_one_letter_code
_entity_poly.pdbx_strand_id
1 'polypeptide(L)'
;MKKFHIILFLAIIILSSIMPHANVYSMDEPKELIVDGLVENPMKISYNELKDFPQVWEVVELWCVEGYKVVKYNWTGVPLIYLLSKAKFKDGSKEIIFYASDGFTSSVTLREALEPTAILALEANGTNLSEVKGREGGYRIILPCRWGYKWVSHVSRIEVIDYDYKGLWESLGYPDEGKMSICPEALVSDAIFSLNIEAYKINVSGFTTGKIGKMNFNYNEEVLKIDLSFSSNFETFLNLFIEEGKGYSGIDLLVDGRKVNLTLLGNQNIKAILLEGIEGEHTITILAYESEIRGHGNVSNTIIYLIILVAIVMVIIYLIFVFEYRIKKNFKI
;
A
#
# COMPACT_ATOMS: atom_id res chain seq x y z
N MET A 1 14.57 -0.16 -57.74
CA MET A 1 14.82 0.36 -56.37
C MET A 1 14.03 1.63 -56.04
N LYS A 2 14.08 2.72 -56.82
CA LYS A 2 13.35 3.98 -56.52
C LYS A 2 11.82 3.85 -56.41
N LYS A 3 11.17 3.06 -57.27
CA LYS A 3 9.70 2.84 -57.23
C LYS A 3 9.23 2.12 -55.95
N PHE A 4 10.04 1.22 -55.41
CA PHE A 4 9.69 0.48 -54.19
C PHE A 4 9.76 1.37 -52.95
N HIS A 5 10.73 2.30 -52.90
CA HIS A 5 10.83 3.28 -51.82
C HIS A 5 9.68 4.31 -51.88
N ILE A 6 9.24 4.71 -53.07
CA ILE A 6 8.10 5.62 -53.23
C ILE A 6 6.79 4.95 -52.77
N ILE A 7 6.60 3.65 -53.09
CA ILE A 7 5.42 2.90 -52.64
C ILE A 7 5.46 2.71 -51.11
N LEU A 8 6.62 2.41 -50.52
CA LEU A 8 6.77 2.28 -49.07
C LEU A 8 6.52 3.62 -48.35
N PHE A 9 7.00 4.73 -48.91
CA PHE A 9 6.80 6.07 -48.35
C PHE A 9 5.33 6.52 -48.46
N LEU A 10 4.67 6.24 -49.58
CA LEU A 10 3.23 6.47 -49.75
C LEU A 10 2.41 5.58 -48.84
N ALA A 11 2.80 4.31 -48.64
CA ALA A 11 2.15 3.41 -47.70
C ALA A 11 2.29 3.90 -46.25
N ILE A 12 3.43 4.46 -45.84
CA ILE A 12 3.63 5.04 -44.52
C ILE A 12 2.78 6.31 -44.33
N ILE A 13 2.65 7.17 -45.35
CA ILE A 13 1.79 8.36 -45.31
C ILE A 13 0.30 7.98 -45.27
N ILE A 14 -0.08 6.93 -45.99
CA ILE A 14 -1.44 6.40 -45.96
C ILE A 14 -1.71 5.74 -44.59
N LEU A 15 -0.75 5.00 -44.03
CA LEU A 15 -0.89 4.41 -42.68
C LEU A 15 -0.95 5.48 -41.58
N SER A 16 -0.18 6.59 -41.71
CA SER A 16 -0.22 7.70 -40.75
C SER A 16 -1.45 8.59 -40.88
N SER A 17 -2.14 8.57 -42.03
CA SER A 17 -3.42 9.25 -42.23
C SER A 17 -4.64 8.37 -41.92
N ILE A 18 -4.46 7.05 -41.81
CA ILE A 18 -5.47 6.09 -41.35
C ILE A 18 -5.34 5.78 -39.85
N MET A 19 -4.18 6.08 -39.22
CA MET A 19 -4.14 6.27 -37.77
C MET A 19 -5.21 7.32 -37.46
N PRO A 20 -6.28 6.99 -36.72
CA PRO A 20 -7.16 8.03 -36.26
C PRO A 20 -6.25 9.02 -35.54
N HIS A 21 -6.14 10.23 -36.07
CA HIS A 21 -5.86 11.38 -35.21
C HIS A 21 -6.92 11.19 -34.15
N ALA A 22 -6.52 10.72 -32.97
CA ALA A 22 -7.45 10.36 -31.93
C ALA A 22 -8.33 11.57 -31.80
N ASN A 23 -9.58 11.44 -32.27
CA ASN A 23 -10.52 12.53 -32.21
C ASN A 23 -10.46 12.92 -30.74
N VAL A 24 -10.05 14.16 -30.48
CA VAL A 24 -10.17 14.74 -29.17
C VAL A 24 -11.68 14.85 -28.97
N TYR A 25 -12.31 13.72 -28.65
CA TYR A 25 -13.60 13.70 -28.01
C TYR A 25 -13.43 14.70 -26.88
N SER A 26 -14.32 15.69 -26.83
CA SER A 26 -14.47 16.49 -25.63
C SER A 26 -14.71 15.50 -24.50
N MET A 27 -13.65 15.20 -23.76
CA MET A 27 -13.73 14.43 -22.53
C MET A 27 -14.34 15.43 -21.55
N ASP A 28 -15.68 15.48 -21.54
CA ASP A 28 -16.39 16.26 -20.55
C ASP A 28 -16.15 15.59 -19.20
N GLU A 29 -15.80 16.40 -18.21
CA GLU A 29 -15.57 15.90 -16.86
C GLU A 29 -16.85 15.22 -16.34
N PRO A 30 -16.74 14.02 -15.74
CA PRO A 30 -17.89 13.40 -15.11
C PRO A 30 -18.45 14.34 -14.03
N LYS A 31 -19.77 14.54 -14.06
CA LYS A 31 -20.46 15.40 -13.06
C LYS A 31 -20.30 14.87 -11.63
N GLU A 32 -20.22 13.55 -11.50
CA GLU A 32 -20.13 12.81 -10.25
C GLU A 32 -19.18 11.64 -10.44
N LEU A 33 -18.43 11.31 -9.39
CA LEU A 33 -17.69 10.07 -9.25
C LEU A 33 -18.61 9.02 -8.62
N ILE A 34 -18.72 7.86 -9.25
CA ILE A 34 -19.45 6.71 -8.70
C ILE A 34 -18.46 5.78 -8.00
N VAL A 35 -18.75 5.36 -6.77
CA VAL A 35 -18.01 4.31 -6.06
C VAL A 35 -18.98 3.19 -5.71
N ASP A 36 -18.82 2.00 -6.30
CA ASP A 36 -19.79 0.91 -6.19
C ASP A 36 -19.15 -0.49 -6.31
N GLY A 37 -19.99 -1.50 -6.63
CA GLY A 37 -19.58 -2.90 -6.71
C GLY A 37 -19.73 -3.63 -5.38
N LEU A 38 -18.68 -4.35 -4.98
CA LEU A 38 -18.64 -5.19 -3.79
C LEU A 38 -18.40 -4.39 -2.49
N VAL A 39 -19.31 -3.45 -2.24
CA VAL A 39 -19.28 -2.52 -1.10
C VAL A 39 -20.60 -2.51 -0.34
N GLU A 40 -20.58 -2.10 0.93
CA GLU A 40 -21.78 -1.91 1.76
C GLU A 40 -22.44 -0.55 1.51
N ASN A 41 -21.62 0.48 1.28
CA ASN A 41 -22.06 1.87 1.10
C ASN A 41 -21.67 2.38 -0.30
N PRO A 42 -22.45 2.09 -1.36
CA PRO A 42 -22.20 2.71 -2.66
C PRO A 42 -22.43 4.22 -2.59
N MET A 43 -21.58 4.99 -3.25
CA MET A 43 -21.58 6.46 -3.20
C MET A 43 -21.63 7.07 -4.59
N LYS A 44 -22.26 8.25 -4.69
CA LYS A 44 -22.12 9.18 -5.81
C LYS A 44 -21.64 10.50 -5.24
N ILE A 45 -20.49 10.97 -5.70
CA ILE A 45 -19.76 12.07 -5.07
C ILE A 45 -19.60 13.15 -6.12
N SER A 46 -20.20 14.31 -5.88
CA SER A 46 -20.00 15.47 -6.74
C SER A 46 -18.60 16.03 -6.61
N TYR A 47 -18.17 16.81 -7.61
CA TYR A 47 -16.89 17.51 -7.53
C TYR A 47 -16.76 18.42 -6.30
N ASN A 48 -17.85 19.08 -5.89
CA ASN A 48 -17.82 19.95 -4.74
C ASN A 48 -17.56 19.16 -3.45
N GLU A 49 -18.20 18.00 -3.30
CA GLU A 49 -17.95 17.10 -2.17
C GLU A 49 -16.50 16.57 -2.17
N LEU A 50 -15.94 16.25 -3.34
CA LEU A 50 -14.54 15.81 -3.45
C LEU A 50 -13.54 16.88 -2.96
N LYS A 51 -13.83 18.17 -3.14
CA LYS A 51 -12.99 19.27 -2.64
C LYS A 51 -13.07 19.45 -1.13
N ASP A 52 -14.19 19.07 -0.53
CA ASP A 52 -14.40 19.19 0.92
C ASP A 52 -13.80 18.01 1.69
N PHE A 53 -13.42 16.93 0.99
CA PHE A 53 -12.70 15.81 1.58
C PHE A 53 -11.25 16.15 1.91
N PRO A 54 -10.60 15.36 2.78
CA PRO A 54 -9.18 15.55 3.06
C PRO A 54 -8.34 15.52 1.79
N GLN A 55 -7.46 16.51 1.65
CA GLN A 55 -6.56 16.64 0.51
C GLN A 55 -5.12 16.34 0.95
N VAL A 56 -4.42 15.57 0.12
CA VAL A 56 -2.97 15.36 0.21
C VAL A 56 -2.31 15.79 -1.09
N TRP A 57 -1.00 15.97 -1.04
CA TRP A 57 -0.22 16.29 -2.21
C TRP A 57 1.00 15.39 -2.34
N GLU A 58 1.41 15.12 -3.58
CA GLU A 58 2.60 14.34 -3.91
C GLU A 58 3.30 14.88 -5.15
N VAL A 59 4.62 15.07 -5.08
CA VAL A 59 5.45 15.38 -6.23
C VAL A 59 6.01 14.07 -6.78
N VAL A 60 5.42 13.57 -7.86
CA VAL A 60 5.76 12.27 -8.46
C VAL A 60 5.73 12.32 -9.98
N GLU A 61 6.56 11.47 -10.58
CA GLU A 61 6.68 11.32 -12.03
C GLU A 61 5.74 10.24 -12.57
N LEU A 62 4.96 10.58 -13.59
CA LEU A 62 4.23 9.62 -14.42
C LEU A 62 5.10 9.25 -15.61
N TRP A 63 5.40 7.95 -15.74
CA TRP A 63 6.18 7.39 -16.84
C TRP A 63 5.28 6.62 -17.80
N CYS A 64 5.30 6.96 -19.09
CA CYS A 64 4.64 6.16 -20.11
C CYS A 64 5.43 4.86 -20.36
N VAL A 65 4.72 3.74 -20.47
CA VAL A 65 5.33 2.42 -20.73
C VAL A 65 6.10 2.36 -22.06
N GLU A 66 5.71 3.19 -23.02
CA GLU A 66 6.37 3.28 -24.31
C GLU A 66 7.60 4.21 -24.30
N GLY A 67 7.90 4.84 -23.16
CA GLY A 67 9.10 5.66 -22.96
C GLY A 67 9.06 7.08 -23.56
N TYR A 68 7.97 7.46 -24.22
CA TYR A 68 7.88 8.75 -24.94
C TYR A 68 7.53 9.97 -24.07
N LYS A 69 6.99 9.77 -22.86
CA LYS A 69 6.50 10.85 -22.01
C LYS A 69 6.79 10.57 -20.54
N VAL A 70 7.45 11.51 -19.89
CA VAL A 70 7.59 11.61 -18.44
C VAL A 70 7.04 12.97 -18.03
N VAL A 71 6.10 13.01 -17.09
CA VAL A 71 5.60 14.26 -16.51
C VAL A 71 5.80 14.24 -15.00
N LYS A 72 6.35 15.32 -14.45
CA LYS A 72 6.57 15.50 -13.02
C LYS A 72 5.72 16.66 -12.54
N TYR A 73 4.71 16.38 -11.73
CA TYR A 73 3.83 17.41 -11.16
C TYR A 73 3.71 17.22 -9.65
N ASN A 74 3.34 18.31 -8.97
CA ASN A 74 2.73 18.24 -7.65
C ASN A 74 1.24 17.94 -7.83
N TRP A 75 0.86 16.68 -7.62
CA TRP A 75 -0.52 16.24 -7.68
C TRP A 75 -1.18 16.52 -6.34
N THR A 76 -2.40 17.05 -6.34
CA THR A 76 -3.17 17.28 -5.10
C THR A 76 -4.56 16.70 -5.25
N GLY A 77 -5.03 15.97 -4.24
CA GLY A 77 -6.30 15.28 -4.32
C GLY A 77 -6.65 14.47 -3.08
N VAL A 78 -7.72 13.69 -3.21
CA VAL A 78 -8.25 12.87 -2.12
C VAL A 78 -7.46 11.57 -2.02
N PRO A 79 -6.99 11.15 -0.83
CA PRO A 79 -6.41 9.83 -0.63
C PRO A 79 -7.40 8.74 -1.07
N LEU A 80 -6.96 7.84 -1.95
CA LEU A 80 -7.85 6.79 -2.47
C LEU A 80 -8.32 5.87 -1.34
N ILE A 81 -7.44 5.58 -0.38
CA ILE A 81 -7.75 4.84 0.84
C ILE A 81 -8.88 5.48 1.67
N TYR A 82 -9.00 6.82 1.68
CA TYR A 82 -10.08 7.53 2.37
C TYR A 82 -11.42 7.26 1.68
N LEU A 83 -11.49 7.49 0.36
CA LEU A 83 -12.70 7.24 -0.44
C LEU A 83 -13.17 5.78 -0.31
N LEU A 84 -12.23 4.86 -0.43
CA LEU A 84 -12.50 3.43 -0.40
C LEU A 84 -12.94 2.95 0.99
N SER A 85 -12.38 3.49 2.07
CA SER A 85 -12.79 3.16 3.44
C SER A 85 -14.25 3.57 3.73
N LYS A 86 -14.71 4.71 3.21
CA LYS A 86 -16.10 5.18 3.33
C LYS A 86 -17.08 4.24 2.63
N ALA A 87 -16.67 3.62 1.52
CA ALA A 87 -17.49 2.67 0.77
C ALA A 87 -17.74 1.37 1.55
N LYS A 88 -16.83 0.98 2.46
CA LYS A 88 -16.84 -0.27 3.22
C LYS A 88 -16.88 -1.52 2.32
N PHE A 89 -15.72 -2.10 2.05
CA PHE A 89 -15.63 -3.33 1.25
C PHE A 89 -16.37 -4.49 1.89
N LYS A 90 -16.98 -5.34 1.05
CA LYS A 90 -17.49 -6.64 1.50
C LYS A 90 -16.40 -7.70 1.42
N ASP A 91 -16.57 -8.76 2.20
CA ASP A 91 -15.72 -9.95 2.16
C ASP A 91 -15.57 -10.49 0.74
N GLY A 92 -14.33 -10.90 0.40
CA GLY A 92 -14.02 -11.44 -0.92
C GLY A 92 -13.59 -10.39 -1.96
N SER A 93 -13.61 -9.09 -1.63
CA SER A 93 -13.07 -8.03 -2.49
C SER A 93 -11.58 -8.26 -2.81
N LYS A 94 -11.21 -8.14 -4.08
CA LYS A 94 -9.86 -8.43 -4.60
C LYS A 94 -9.26 -7.28 -5.40
N GLU A 95 -10.04 -6.66 -6.26
CA GLU A 95 -9.56 -5.63 -7.19
C GLU A 95 -10.49 -4.42 -7.24
N ILE A 96 -9.92 -3.31 -7.71
CA ILE A 96 -10.59 -2.04 -7.94
C ILE A 96 -10.46 -1.71 -9.42
N ILE A 97 -11.58 -1.60 -10.13
CA ILE A 97 -11.62 -1.12 -11.52
C ILE A 97 -11.84 0.38 -11.52
N PHE A 98 -11.05 1.10 -12.32
CA PHE A 98 -11.25 2.50 -12.65
C PHE A 98 -11.80 2.64 -14.07
N TYR A 99 -12.91 3.35 -14.21
CA TYR A 99 -13.54 3.64 -15.49
C TYR A 99 -13.40 5.12 -15.83
N ALA A 100 -12.82 5.41 -16.99
CA ALA A 100 -12.78 6.74 -17.56
C ALA A 100 -14.04 7.05 -18.39
N SER A 101 -14.36 8.34 -18.52
CA SER A 101 -15.49 8.82 -19.32
C SER A 101 -15.41 8.46 -20.82
N ASP A 102 -14.22 8.19 -21.35
CA ASP A 102 -14.02 7.77 -22.75
C ASP A 102 -14.07 6.24 -22.95
N GLY A 103 -14.42 5.49 -21.91
CA GLY A 103 -14.47 4.03 -21.93
C GLY A 103 -13.12 3.35 -21.66
N PHE A 104 -12.04 4.11 -21.43
CA PHE A 104 -10.79 3.53 -20.96
C PHE A 104 -10.97 2.92 -19.56
N THR A 105 -10.36 1.74 -19.35
CA THR A 105 -10.37 1.08 -18.04
C THR A 105 -9.01 0.49 -17.72
N SER A 106 -8.70 0.47 -16.43
CA SER A 106 -7.59 -0.26 -15.82
C SER A 106 -8.01 -0.63 -14.40
N SER A 107 -7.38 -1.64 -13.82
CA SER A 107 -7.65 -2.12 -12.47
C SER A 107 -6.39 -2.09 -11.63
N VAL A 108 -6.51 -2.17 -10.32
CA VAL A 108 -5.41 -2.54 -9.43
C VAL A 108 -5.92 -3.50 -8.38
N THR A 109 -5.01 -4.24 -7.77
CA THR A 109 -5.36 -5.02 -6.58
C THR A 109 -5.86 -4.08 -5.48
N LEU A 110 -6.72 -4.61 -4.62
CA LEU A 110 -7.21 -3.89 -3.45
C LEU A 110 -6.04 -3.38 -2.60
N ARG A 111 -4.97 -4.16 -2.49
CA ARG A 111 -3.78 -3.75 -1.75
C ARG A 111 -3.12 -2.50 -2.31
N GLU A 112 -2.95 -2.45 -3.63
CA GLU A 112 -2.36 -1.29 -4.32
C GLU A 112 -3.25 -0.05 -4.24
N ALA A 113 -4.57 -0.22 -4.31
CA ALA A 113 -5.51 0.89 -4.15
C ALA A 113 -5.53 1.48 -2.74
N LEU A 114 -5.13 0.68 -1.74
CA LEU A 114 -5.05 1.07 -0.34
C LEU A 114 -3.66 1.56 0.08
N GLU A 115 -2.71 1.66 -0.85
CA GLU A 115 -1.42 2.30 -0.54
C GLU A 115 -1.65 3.77 -0.14
N PRO A 116 -1.00 4.29 0.92
CA PRO A 116 -1.22 5.66 1.37
C PRO A 116 -0.90 6.73 0.32
N THR A 117 -0.06 6.39 -0.66
CA THR A 117 0.34 7.27 -1.75
C THR A 117 -0.56 7.20 -2.99
N ALA A 118 -1.57 6.32 -2.98
CA ALA A 118 -2.58 6.28 -4.03
C ALA A 118 -3.58 7.44 -3.81
N ILE A 119 -3.71 8.33 -4.80
CA ILE A 119 -4.60 9.49 -4.70
C ILE A 119 -5.50 9.63 -5.93
N LEU A 120 -6.71 10.14 -5.72
CA LEU A 120 -7.54 10.71 -6.77
C LEU A 120 -7.20 12.20 -6.87
N ALA A 121 -6.30 12.56 -7.79
CA ALA A 121 -5.89 13.93 -8.01
C ALA A 121 -7.00 14.78 -8.62
N LEU A 122 -7.24 15.94 -8.02
CA LEU A 122 -8.12 16.99 -8.49
C LEU A 122 -7.33 18.17 -9.09
N GLU A 123 -6.05 18.31 -8.70
CA GLU A 123 -5.15 19.35 -9.18
C GLU A 123 -3.78 18.81 -9.57
N ALA A 124 -3.11 19.52 -10.47
CA ALA A 124 -1.70 19.33 -10.81
C ALA A 124 -0.99 20.69 -10.86
N ASN A 125 0.10 20.84 -10.09
CA ASN A 125 0.83 22.10 -9.93
C ASN A 125 -0.08 23.29 -9.56
N GLY A 126 -1.07 23.07 -8.69
CA GLY A 126 -2.05 24.09 -8.29
C GLY A 126 -3.05 24.47 -9.39
N THR A 127 -3.08 23.75 -10.51
CA THR A 127 -4.09 23.91 -11.55
C THR A 127 -5.18 22.86 -11.39
N ASN A 128 -6.44 23.30 -11.34
CA ASN A 128 -7.60 22.43 -11.28
C ASN A 128 -7.74 21.58 -12.55
N LEU A 129 -7.69 20.26 -12.42
CA LEU A 129 -7.75 19.33 -13.54
C LEU A 129 -9.10 19.36 -14.27
N SER A 130 -10.20 19.71 -13.58
CA SER A 130 -11.53 19.84 -14.21
C SER A 130 -11.64 21.01 -15.19
N GLU A 131 -10.72 21.97 -15.13
CA GLU A 131 -10.65 23.12 -16.03
C GLU A 131 -9.71 22.88 -17.23
N VAL A 132 -8.89 21.82 -17.15
CA VAL A 132 -7.93 21.46 -18.20
C VAL A 132 -8.64 20.60 -19.25
N LYS A 133 -8.52 21.01 -20.52
CA LYS A 133 -9.15 20.30 -21.64
C LYS A 133 -8.31 19.10 -22.08
N GLY A 134 -9.00 18.08 -22.60
CA GLY A 134 -8.36 16.91 -23.23
C GLY A 134 -7.76 15.94 -22.21
N ARG A 135 -6.83 15.10 -22.68
CA ARG A 135 -6.29 13.98 -21.90
C ARG A 135 -5.42 14.41 -20.71
N GLU A 136 -4.94 15.65 -20.72
CA GLU A 136 -4.16 16.24 -19.62
C GLU A 136 -5.03 16.61 -18.41
N GLY A 137 -6.34 16.80 -18.61
CA GLY A 137 -7.27 17.15 -17.56
C GLY A 137 -7.97 15.95 -16.91
N GLY A 138 -9.02 16.30 -16.17
CA GLY A 138 -9.91 15.43 -15.44
C GLY A 138 -9.32 14.69 -14.25
N TYR A 139 -10.17 14.32 -13.30
CA TYR A 139 -9.72 13.65 -12.07
C TYR A 139 -8.93 12.40 -12.45
N ARG A 140 -7.79 12.21 -11.77
CA ARG A 140 -6.82 11.21 -12.18
C ARG A 140 -6.40 10.35 -11.02
N ILE A 141 -6.39 9.03 -11.23
CA ILE A 141 -5.73 8.12 -10.29
C ILE A 141 -4.22 8.29 -10.44
N ILE A 142 -3.56 8.57 -9.32
CA ILE A 142 -2.11 8.64 -9.20
C ILE A 142 -1.68 7.38 -8.46
N LEU A 143 -0.80 6.59 -9.08
CA LEU A 143 -0.27 5.35 -8.54
C LEU A 143 1.26 5.34 -8.68
N PRO A 144 2.00 5.93 -7.71
CA PRO A 144 3.46 5.91 -7.73
C PRO A 144 4.01 4.49 -7.95
N CYS A 145 5.19 4.41 -8.56
CA CYS A 145 5.84 3.13 -8.93
C CYS A 145 5.11 2.29 -10.00
N ARG A 146 3.99 2.76 -10.57
CA ARG A 146 3.26 2.10 -11.67
C ARG A 146 3.40 2.86 -12.99
N TRP A 147 3.34 2.13 -14.10
CA TRP A 147 3.29 2.72 -15.44
C TRP A 147 2.03 3.56 -15.64
N GLY A 148 2.14 4.59 -16.48
CA GLY A 148 1.10 5.61 -16.68
C GLY A 148 -0.23 5.09 -17.22
N TYR A 149 -0.29 3.87 -17.79
CA TYR A 149 -1.58 3.29 -18.17
C TYR A 149 -2.44 2.85 -16.98
N LYS A 150 -1.85 2.67 -15.79
CA LYS A 150 -2.61 2.46 -14.55
C LYS A 150 -3.17 3.79 -13.99
N TRP A 151 -2.67 4.94 -14.45
CA TRP A 151 -3.02 6.28 -13.96
C TRP A 151 -4.23 6.83 -14.72
N VAL A 152 -5.39 6.21 -14.53
CA VAL A 152 -6.62 6.53 -15.25
C VAL A 152 -6.99 7.99 -15.07
N SER A 153 -7.13 8.75 -16.16
CA SER A 153 -7.64 10.12 -16.18
C SER A 153 -9.13 10.16 -16.49
N HIS A 154 -9.81 11.26 -16.14
CA HIS A 154 -11.26 11.42 -16.33
C HIS A 154 -12.06 10.31 -15.66
N VAL A 155 -11.67 9.94 -14.44
CA VAL A 155 -12.27 8.83 -13.69
C VAL A 155 -13.71 9.18 -13.35
N SER A 156 -14.64 8.34 -13.81
CA SER A 156 -16.09 8.50 -13.62
C SER A 156 -16.68 7.45 -12.68
N ARG A 157 -16.05 6.27 -12.57
CA ARG A 157 -16.50 5.18 -11.69
C ARG A 157 -15.32 4.39 -11.14
N ILE A 158 -15.44 4.01 -9.87
CA ILE A 158 -14.54 3.13 -9.14
C ILE A 158 -15.39 1.94 -8.67
N GLU A 159 -15.08 0.74 -9.15
CA GLU A 159 -15.87 -0.46 -8.85
C GLU A 159 -15.01 -1.49 -8.12
N VAL A 160 -15.52 -2.00 -7.01
CA VAL A 160 -14.89 -3.08 -6.25
C VAL A 160 -15.38 -4.42 -6.75
N ILE A 161 -14.47 -5.36 -7.03
CA ILE A 161 -14.78 -6.69 -7.58
C ILE A 161 -14.03 -7.82 -6.86
N ASP A 162 -14.44 -9.07 -7.09
CA ASP A 162 -13.88 -10.30 -6.49
C ASP A 162 -13.17 -11.23 -7.49
N TYR A 163 -12.87 -10.74 -8.70
CA TYR A 163 -12.20 -11.47 -9.77
C TYR A 163 -11.02 -10.66 -10.34
N ASP A 164 -10.19 -11.31 -11.17
CA ASP A 164 -9.10 -10.68 -11.91
C ASP A 164 -9.66 -9.95 -13.13
N TYR A 165 -9.44 -8.64 -13.21
CA TYR A 165 -9.89 -7.80 -14.32
C TYR A 165 -8.71 -7.27 -15.12
N LYS A 166 -8.81 -7.36 -16.45
CA LYS A 166 -7.84 -6.76 -17.37
C LYS A 166 -8.46 -5.58 -18.10
N GLY A 167 -7.88 -4.40 -17.86
CA GLY A 167 -8.16 -3.18 -18.61
C GLY A 167 -7.66 -3.23 -20.04
N LEU A 168 -7.61 -2.06 -20.69
CA LEU A 168 -7.25 -1.96 -22.10
C LEU A 168 -5.82 -2.46 -22.37
N TRP A 169 -4.83 -1.94 -21.64
CA TRP A 169 -3.42 -2.27 -21.89
C TRP A 169 -3.09 -3.69 -21.45
N GLU A 170 -3.65 -4.11 -20.32
CA GLU A 170 -3.50 -5.44 -19.75
C GLU A 170 -4.06 -6.51 -20.72
N SER A 171 -5.19 -6.20 -21.37
CA SER A 171 -5.78 -7.05 -22.43
C SER A 171 -4.92 -7.10 -23.70
N LEU A 172 -4.11 -6.07 -23.96
CA LEU A 172 -3.13 -6.04 -25.06
C LEU A 172 -1.82 -6.78 -24.71
N GLY A 173 -1.73 -7.40 -23.53
CA GLY A 173 -0.60 -8.22 -23.10
C GLY A 173 0.46 -7.47 -22.27
N TYR A 174 0.16 -6.24 -21.84
CA TYR A 174 1.03 -5.53 -20.89
C TYR A 174 0.92 -6.14 -19.48
N PRO A 175 1.96 -6.00 -18.64
CA PRO A 175 1.96 -6.58 -17.30
C PRO A 175 0.79 -6.06 -16.46
N ASP A 176 -0.01 -6.97 -15.91
CA ASP A 176 -1.22 -6.58 -15.18
C ASP A 176 -0.92 -5.70 -13.95
N GLU A 177 0.09 -6.06 -13.16
CA GLU A 177 0.55 -5.25 -12.02
C GLU A 177 1.04 -3.86 -12.44
N GLY A 178 1.47 -3.68 -13.69
CA GLY A 178 2.04 -2.43 -14.20
C GLY A 178 3.22 -1.86 -13.39
N LYS A 179 3.94 -2.70 -12.65
CA LYS A 179 5.08 -2.28 -11.83
C LYS A 179 6.24 -1.77 -12.68
N MET A 180 6.82 -0.65 -12.27
CA MET A 180 8.12 -0.22 -12.79
C MET A 180 9.25 -0.98 -12.09
N SER A 181 10.29 -1.31 -12.85
CA SER A 181 11.50 -1.95 -12.30
C SER A 181 12.27 -1.01 -11.36
N ILE A 182 12.20 0.29 -11.60
CA ILE A 182 12.75 1.34 -10.76
C ILE A 182 11.58 2.28 -10.43
N CYS A 183 11.27 2.41 -9.14
CA CYS A 183 10.30 3.41 -8.71
C CYS A 183 11.00 4.78 -8.56
N PRO A 184 10.54 5.82 -9.27
CA PRO A 184 11.04 7.18 -9.06
C PRO A 184 10.74 7.64 -7.63
N GLU A 185 11.68 8.40 -7.07
CA GLU A 185 11.49 9.01 -5.74
C GLU A 185 10.33 10.01 -5.78
N ALA A 186 9.42 9.89 -4.81
CA ALA A 186 8.28 10.77 -4.62
C ALA A 186 8.46 11.61 -3.35
N LEU A 187 8.15 12.91 -3.43
CA LEU A 187 7.99 13.75 -2.24
C LEU A 187 6.52 13.74 -1.86
N VAL A 188 6.20 13.30 -0.65
CA VAL A 188 4.82 13.13 -0.16
C VAL A 188 4.49 14.15 0.93
N SER A 189 3.20 14.41 1.10
CA SER A 189 2.67 15.25 2.19
C SER A 189 3.02 14.68 3.57
N ASP A 190 3.23 15.55 4.57
CA ASP A 190 3.40 15.18 5.99
C ASP A 190 2.19 14.42 6.58
N ALA A 191 1.04 14.49 5.91
CA ALA A 191 -0.16 13.74 6.24
C ALA A 191 -0.02 12.23 5.95
N ILE A 192 0.92 11.85 5.08
CA ILE A 192 1.24 10.47 4.76
C ILE A 192 2.46 10.06 5.57
N PHE A 193 2.40 8.91 6.23
CA PHE A 193 3.53 8.38 6.97
C PHE A 193 3.75 6.92 6.66
N SER A 194 5.00 6.49 6.85
CA SER A 194 5.40 5.10 6.72
C SER A 194 6.51 4.83 7.72
N LEU A 195 6.34 3.76 8.48
CA LEU A 195 7.29 3.26 9.44
C LEU A 195 7.60 1.80 9.09
N ASN A 196 8.83 1.56 8.64
CA ASN A 196 9.33 0.22 8.43
C ASN A 196 10.10 -0.24 9.68
N ILE A 197 9.68 -1.37 10.25
CA ILE A 197 10.34 -2.01 11.37
C ILE A 197 11.03 -3.26 10.84
N GLU A 198 12.25 -3.06 10.31
CA GLU A 198 12.99 -4.08 9.56
C GLU A 198 13.21 -5.38 10.36
N ALA A 199 13.52 -5.25 11.65
CA ALA A 199 13.76 -6.39 12.55
C ALA A 199 12.59 -7.39 12.56
N TYR A 200 11.38 -6.89 12.25
CA TYR A 200 10.13 -7.60 12.39
C TYR A 200 9.32 -7.67 11.10
N LYS A 201 9.83 -7.07 10.03
CA LYS A 201 9.17 -7.01 8.71
C LYS A 201 7.74 -6.47 8.81
N ILE A 202 7.53 -5.55 9.75
CA ILE A 202 6.27 -4.85 9.92
C ILE A 202 6.41 -3.50 9.23
N ASN A 203 5.55 -3.27 8.26
CA ASN A 203 5.35 -1.96 7.68
C ASN A 203 4.06 -1.40 8.28
N VAL A 204 4.14 -0.21 8.87
CA VAL A 204 2.98 0.56 9.32
C VAL A 204 2.98 1.85 8.53
N SER A 205 2.03 1.97 7.61
CA SER A 205 1.88 3.19 6.82
C SER A 205 0.44 3.69 6.86
N GLY A 206 0.23 4.96 6.54
CA GLY A 206 -1.08 5.56 6.75
C GLY A 206 -1.22 6.97 6.25
N PHE A 207 -2.46 7.43 6.31
CA PHE A 207 -2.85 8.81 6.06
C PHE A 207 -3.53 9.36 7.32
N THR A 208 -3.24 10.61 7.67
CA THR A 208 -3.97 11.34 8.70
C THR A 208 -4.22 12.81 8.38
N THR A 209 -5.38 13.30 8.81
CA THR A 209 -5.74 14.73 8.81
C THR A 209 -5.15 15.51 9.98
N GLY A 210 -4.66 14.81 11.01
CA GLY A 210 -4.07 15.41 12.20
C GLY A 210 -2.55 15.61 12.07
N LYS A 211 -1.94 16.31 13.04
CA LYS A 211 -0.48 16.36 13.13
C LYS A 211 0.03 15.13 13.85
N ILE A 212 0.98 14.44 13.23
CA ILE A 212 1.70 13.35 13.88
C ILE A 212 2.71 13.96 14.87
N GLY A 213 2.59 13.56 16.13
CA GLY A 213 3.50 13.88 17.21
C GLY A 213 4.64 12.87 17.30
N LYS A 214 4.82 12.27 18.47
CA LYS A 214 5.92 11.34 18.74
C LYS A 214 5.53 9.93 18.31
N MET A 215 6.40 9.27 17.55
CA MET A 215 6.36 7.83 17.32
C MET A 215 7.40 7.16 18.23
N ASN A 216 7.01 6.20 19.06
CA ASN A 216 7.94 5.42 19.88
C ASN A 216 7.77 3.93 19.64
N PHE A 217 8.88 3.20 19.69
CA PHE A 217 8.94 1.74 19.60
C PHE A 217 9.57 1.19 20.89
N ASN A 218 8.93 0.23 21.55
CA ASN A 218 9.49 -0.47 22.72
C ASN A 218 9.62 -1.99 22.44
N TYR A 219 10.85 -2.51 22.53
CA TYR A 219 11.20 -3.91 22.25
C TYR A 219 10.97 -4.86 23.45
N ASN A 220 11.09 -4.36 24.69
CA ASN A 220 11.36 -5.20 25.85
C ASN A 220 10.14 -6.00 26.38
N GLU A 221 8.96 -5.82 25.79
CA GLU A 221 7.70 -6.31 26.35
C GLU A 221 7.16 -7.58 25.65
N GLU A 222 7.96 -8.25 24.79
CA GLU A 222 7.51 -9.38 23.92
C GLU A 222 6.28 -9.04 23.05
N VAL A 223 5.97 -7.76 22.99
CA VAL A 223 4.89 -7.13 22.26
C VAL A 223 5.48 -5.89 21.63
N LEU A 224 5.34 -5.77 20.32
CA LEU A 224 5.70 -4.55 19.63
C LEU A 224 4.66 -3.49 19.99
N LYS A 225 5.09 -2.46 20.72
CA LYS A 225 4.28 -1.29 21.04
C LYS A 225 4.70 -0.09 20.19
N ILE A 226 3.77 0.43 19.37
CA ILE A 226 3.95 1.69 18.63
C ILE A 226 2.96 2.71 19.17
N ASP A 227 3.47 3.77 19.80
CA ASP A 227 2.65 4.90 20.24
C ASP A 227 2.68 6.01 19.19
N LEU A 228 1.52 6.35 18.64
CA LEU A 228 1.31 7.48 17.74
C LEU A 228 0.47 8.52 18.47
N SER A 229 1.03 9.71 18.71
CA SER A 229 0.26 10.83 19.26
C SER A 229 -0.20 11.77 18.16
N PHE A 230 -1.46 12.19 18.16
CA PHE A 230 -1.97 13.16 17.18
C PHE A 230 -2.38 14.44 17.91
N SER A 231 -1.93 15.62 17.45
CA SER A 231 -2.44 16.91 17.94
C SER A 231 -3.31 17.54 16.86
N SER A 232 -4.63 17.47 17.04
CA SER A 232 -5.58 17.98 16.06
C SER A 232 -6.86 18.47 16.73
N ASN A 233 -7.28 19.69 16.39
CA ASN A 233 -8.61 20.22 16.71
C ASN A 233 -9.67 19.80 15.67
N PHE A 234 -9.36 18.82 14.81
CA PHE A 234 -10.22 18.31 13.75
C PHE A 234 -10.42 16.80 13.91
N GLU A 235 -11.49 16.29 13.31
CA GLU A 235 -11.70 14.85 13.14
C GLU A 235 -10.43 14.22 12.55
N THR A 236 -9.78 13.37 13.35
CA THR A 236 -8.58 12.67 12.90
C THR A 236 -9.03 11.42 12.18
N PHE A 237 -8.81 11.40 10.87
CA PHE A 237 -8.83 10.18 10.10
C PHE A 237 -7.47 9.51 10.29
N LEU A 238 -7.47 8.22 10.60
CA LEU A 238 -6.26 7.41 10.54
C LEU A 238 -6.62 6.15 9.80
N ASN A 239 -5.83 5.81 8.78
CA ASN A 239 -5.75 4.47 8.25
C ASN A 239 -4.37 3.90 8.54
N LEU A 240 -4.31 2.67 9.02
CA LEU A 240 -3.06 1.96 9.25
C LEU A 240 -2.99 0.76 8.35
N PHE A 241 -1.96 0.69 7.53
CA PHE A 241 -1.71 -0.46 6.70
C PHE A 241 -0.63 -1.28 7.35
N ILE A 242 -0.98 -2.49 7.78
CA ILE A 242 -0.06 -3.38 8.47
C ILE A 242 0.18 -4.61 7.62
N GLU A 243 1.43 -4.78 7.21
CA GLU A 243 1.90 -5.98 6.53
C GLU A 243 2.24 -7.07 7.54
N GLU A 244 1.52 -8.19 7.50
CA GLU A 244 1.88 -9.38 8.29
C GLU A 244 3.05 -10.14 7.62
N GLY A 245 4.18 -10.23 8.33
CA GLY A 245 5.33 -11.07 8.00
C GLY A 245 5.43 -12.30 8.90
N LYS A 246 6.16 -13.34 8.44
CA LYS A 246 6.44 -14.55 9.25
C LYS A 246 7.08 -14.16 10.58
N GLY A 247 6.32 -14.20 11.68
CA GLY A 247 6.81 -13.79 12.99
C GLY A 247 5.76 -13.19 13.93
N TYR A 248 4.55 -12.87 13.48
CA TYR A 248 3.49 -12.30 14.34
C TYR A 248 2.16 -13.03 14.17
N SER A 249 1.43 -13.22 15.28
CA SER A 249 0.16 -13.97 15.32
C SER A 249 -1.08 -13.10 15.39
N GLY A 250 -0.92 -11.82 15.74
CA GLY A 250 -2.04 -10.89 15.89
C GLY A 250 -1.58 -9.47 16.15
N ILE A 251 -2.49 -8.53 15.94
CA ILE A 251 -2.30 -7.10 16.19
C ILE A 251 -3.55 -6.59 16.90
N ASP A 252 -3.36 -5.91 18.03
CA ASP A 252 -4.38 -5.15 18.73
C ASP A 252 -4.11 -3.65 18.54
N LEU A 253 -5.17 -2.86 18.43
CA LEU A 253 -5.09 -1.40 18.43
C LEU A 253 -5.84 -0.85 19.64
N LEU A 254 -5.19 0.08 20.33
CA LEU A 254 -5.75 0.81 21.45
C LEU A 254 -5.76 2.29 21.12
N VAL A 255 -6.88 2.95 21.38
CA VAL A 255 -6.99 4.41 21.39
C VAL A 255 -7.11 4.83 22.85
N ASP A 256 -6.15 5.62 23.34
CA ASP A 256 -6.04 6.04 24.75
C ASP A 256 -6.13 4.89 25.74
N GLY A 257 -5.45 3.78 25.39
CA GLY A 257 -5.44 2.56 26.21
C GLY A 257 -6.73 1.72 26.15
N ARG A 258 -7.71 2.08 25.31
CA ARG A 258 -8.92 1.29 25.09
C ARG A 258 -8.85 0.55 23.77
N LYS A 259 -9.00 -0.78 23.83
CA LYS A 259 -9.06 -1.61 22.63
C LYS A 259 -10.24 -1.18 21.75
N VAL A 260 -9.99 -0.96 20.47
CA VAL A 260 -11.03 -0.64 19.47
C VAL A 260 -11.22 -1.81 18.51
N ASN A 261 -12.44 -1.98 18.02
CA ASN A 261 -12.74 -2.99 17.01
C ASN A 261 -12.18 -2.55 15.66
N LEU A 262 -11.45 -3.45 15.01
CA LEU A 262 -10.88 -3.21 13.70
C LEU A 262 -11.92 -3.56 12.64
N THR A 263 -12.26 -2.61 11.77
CA THR A 263 -12.93 -2.96 10.51
C THR A 263 -11.85 -3.33 9.53
N LEU A 264 -11.72 -4.60 9.17
CA LEU A 264 -10.74 -5.03 8.18
C LEU A 264 -11.20 -4.59 6.79
N LEU A 265 -10.40 -3.78 6.09
CA LEU A 265 -10.64 -3.51 4.68
C LEU A 265 -10.05 -4.67 3.85
N GLY A 266 -10.93 -5.50 3.28
CA GLY A 266 -10.55 -6.49 2.27
C GLY A 266 -10.26 -7.90 2.77
N ASN A 267 -9.89 -8.78 1.83
CA ASN A 267 -9.47 -10.15 2.10
C ASN A 267 -7.95 -10.26 1.93
N GLN A 268 -7.29 -10.95 2.86
CA GLN A 268 -5.83 -11.18 2.98
C GLN A 268 -5.03 -10.06 3.66
N ASN A 269 -4.46 -10.39 4.82
CA ASN A 269 -3.28 -9.79 5.51
C ASN A 269 -3.19 -8.27 5.66
N ILE A 270 -4.19 -7.50 5.24
CA ILE A 270 -4.23 -6.04 5.34
C ILE A 270 -5.23 -5.68 6.42
N LYS A 271 -4.74 -5.10 7.51
CA LYS A 271 -5.58 -4.55 8.56
C LYS A 271 -5.65 -3.04 8.43
N ALA A 272 -6.41 -2.53 7.47
CA ALA A 272 -6.67 -1.09 7.37
C ALA A 272 -7.70 -0.67 8.40
N ILE A 273 -7.30 0.13 9.38
CA ILE A 273 -8.16 0.54 10.49
C ILE A 273 -8.66 1.94 10.22
N LEU A 274 -9.96 2.10 10.03
CA LEU A 274 -10.60 3.40 9.92
C LEU A 274 -10.94 3.94 11.31
N LEU A 275 -10.34 5.06 11.69
CA LEU A 275 -10.75 5.85 12.86
C LEU A 275 -11.41 7.15 12.40
N GLU A 276 -12.65 7.40 12.84
CA GLU A 276 -13.43 8.60 12.51
C GLU A 276 -13.89 9.31 13.77
N GLY A 277 -14.02 10.64 13.71
CA GLY A 277 -14.65 11.42 14.80
C GLY A 277 -13.86 11.44 16.11
N ILE A 278 -12.55 11.18 16.05
CA ILE A 278 -11.66 11.25 17.20
C ILE A 278 -11.12 12.68 17.30
N GLU A 279 -11.59 13.43 18.30
CA GLU A 279 -11.26 14.85 18.54
C GLU A 279 -10.29 15.04 19.70
N GLY A 280 -9.18 15.76 19.44
CA GLY A 280 -8.23 16.17 20.47
C GLY A 280 -6.91 15.40 20.41
N GLU A 281 -6.21 15.36 21.54
CA GLU A 281 -4.95 14.64 21.64
C GLU A 281 -5.18 13.18 22.01
N HIS A 282 -4.77 12.28 21.13
CA HIS A 282 -4.94 10.85 21.32
C HIS A 282 -3.63 10.12 21.19
N THR A 283 -3.47 9.06 21.98
CA THR A 283 -2.40 8.09 21.83
C THR A 283 -2.96 6.81 21.23
N ILE A 284 -2.48 6.47 20.04
CA ILE A 284 -2.79 5.21 19.38
C ILE A 284 -1.66 4.25 19.64
N THR A 285 -1.97 3.16 20.31
CA THR A 285 -1.02 2.09 20.59
C THR A 285 -1.34 0.90 19.69
N ILE A 286 -0.38 0.52 18.85
CA ILE A 286 -0.41 -0.74 18.10
C ILE A 286 0.38 -1.76 18.91
N LEU A 287 -0.27 -2.87 19.28
CA LEU A 287 0.35 -4.02 19.93
C LEU A 287 0.43 -5.17 18.92
N ALA A 288 1.64 -5.59 18.52
CA ALA A 288 1.81 -6.79 17.71
C ALA A 288 2.43 -7.92 18.55
N TYR A 289 1.81 -9.10 18.49
CA TYR A 289 2.20 -10.28 19.26
C TYR A 289 3.04 -11.23 18.42
N GLU A 290 4.24 -11.56 18.88
CA GLU A 290 5.09 -12.51 18.17
C GLU A 290 4.35 -13.85 17.99
N SER A 291 4.43 -14.44 16.80
CA SER A 291 3.89 -15.76 16.57
C SER A 291 4.76 -16.74 17.32
N GLU A 292 4.18 -17.58 18.18
CA GLU A 292 4.87 -18.79 18.62
C GLU A 292 5.35 -19.52 17.36
N ILE A 293 6.66 -19.57 17.15
CA ILE A 293 7.27 -20.31 16.06
C ILE A 293 6.91 -21.78 16.27
N ARG A 294 5.80 -22.25 15.69
CA ARG A 294 5.57 -23.67 15.44
C ARG A 294 6.55 -24.09 14.34
N GLY A 295 7.80 -24.33 14.73
CA GLY A 295 8.87 -24.50 13.75
C GLY A 295 10.22 -24.97 14.25
N HIS A 296 10.44 -25.14 15.55
CA HIS A 296 11.36 -26.17 16.06
C HIS A 296 10.65 -26.86 17.20
N GLY A 297 10.64 -28.19 17.16
CA GLY A 297 9.93 -29.01 18.13
C GLY A 297 10.17 -28.48 19.52
N ASN A 298 9.09 -28.44 20.31
CA ASN A 298 9.12 -28.16 21.72
C ASN A 298 10.04 -29.20 22.37
N VAL A 299 11.35 -28.95 22.33
CA VAL A 299 12.30 -29.53 23.25
C VAL A 299 11.92 -28.83 24.53
N SER A 300 10.92 -29.39 25.22
CA SER A 300 10.43 -28.94 26.51
C SER A 300 11.61 -28.41 27.32
N ASN A 301 11.46 -27.29 28.02
CA ASN A 301 12.53 -26.78 28.88
C ASN A 301 13.14 -27.91 29.75
N THR A 302 12.35 -28.94 30.11
CA THR A 302 12.81 -30.20 30.72
C THR A 302 13.90 -30.94 29.92
N ILE A 303 13.79 -31.05 28.59
CA ILE A 303 14.79 -31.71 27.73
C ILE A 303 16.04 -30.84 27.56
N ILE A 304 15.92 -29.51 27.50
CA ILE A 304 17.11 -28.62 27.52
C ILE A 304 17.85 -28.76 28.85
N TYR A 305 17.12 -28.73 29.98
CA TYR A 305 17.70 -28.99 31.31
C TYR A 305 18.31 -30.39 31.40
N LEU A 306 17.70 -31.41 30.77
CA LEU A 306 18.24 -32.77 30.74
C LEU A 306 19.54 -32.85 29.93
N ILE A 307 19.61 -32.21 28.76
CA ILE A 307 20.82 -32.16 27.93
C ILE A 307 21.96 -31.44 28.65
N ILE A 308 21.67 -30.30 29.28
CA ILE A 308 22.65 -29.55 30.09
C ILE A 308 23.12 -30.39 31.29
N LEU A 309 22.21 -31.07 31.99
CA LEU A 309 22.54 -31.93 33.12
C LEU A 309 23.43 -33.11 32.67
N VAL A 310 23.10 -33.78 31.56
CA VAL A 310 23.91 -34.87 31.00
C VAL A 310 25.29 -34.36 30.59
N ALA A 311 25.39 -33.19 29.95
CA ALA A 311 26.68 -32.60 29.61
C ALA A 311 27.54 -32.29 30.85
N ILE A 312 26.95 -31.73 31.91
CA ILE A 312 27.63 -31.47 33.18
C ILE A 312 28.11 -32.78 33.82
N VAL A 313 27.27 -33.82 33.86
CA VAL A 313 27.64 -35.13 34.41
C VAL A 313 28.78 -35.76 33.62
N MET A 314 28.75 -35.68 32.28
CA MET A 314 29.84 -36.19 31.43
C MET A 314 31.16 -35.44 31.65
N VAL A 315 31.12 -34.12 31.83
CA VAL A 315 32.30 -33.32 32.17
C VAL A 315 32.85 -33.70 33.55
N ILE A 316 31.99 -33.90 34.54
CA ILE A 316 32.41 -34.34 35.89
C ILE A 316 33.05 -35.73 35.83
N ILE A 317 32.44 -36.69 35.11
CA ILE A 317 33.00 -38.04 34.93
C ILE A 317 34.36 -37.96 34.23
N TYR A 318 34.47 -37.16 33.17
CA TYR A 318 35.74 -36.94 32.47
C TYR A 318 36.82 -36.36 33.39
N LEU A 319 36.48 -35.36 34.21
CA LEU A 319 37.41 -34.75 35.16
C LEU A 319 37.85 -35.74 36.25
N ILE A 320 36.94 -36.59 36.75
CA ILE A 320 37.26 -37.68 37.68
C ILE A 320 38.22 -38.67 37.01
N PHE A 321 37.95 -39.05 35.76
CA PHE A 321 38.79 -40.00 35.03
C PHE A 321 40.19 -39.42 34.75
N VAL A 322 40.27 -38.13 34.38
CA VAL A 322 41.55 -37.41 34.20
C VAL A 322 42.29 -37.28 35.52
N PHE A 323 41.59 -37.04 36.63
CA PHE A 323 42.17 -36.96 37.97
C PHE A 323 42.70 -38.33 38.42
N GLU A 324 41.94 -39.40 38.28
CA GLU A 324 42.39 -40.78 38.55
C GLU A 324 43.56 -41.18 37.66
N TYR A 325 43.52 -40.82 36.37
CA TYR A 325 44.61 -41.08 35.44
C TYR A 325 45.88 -40.33 35.85
N ARG A 326 45.77 -39.07 36.28
CA ARG A 326 46.90 -38.28 36.81
C ARG A 326 47.42 -38.86 38.12
N ILE A 327 46.57 -39.33 39.03
CA ILE A 327 47.00 -40.01 40.26
C ILE A 327 47.72 -41.32 39.93
N LYS A 328 47.17 -42.16 39.04
CA LYS A 328 47.82 -43.42 38.62
C LYS A 328 49.13 -43.18 37.87
N LYS A 329 49.28 -42.06 37.15
CA LYS A 329 50.53 -41.68 36.50
C LYS A 329 51.58 -41.13 37.48
N ASN A 330 51.16 -40.46 38.54
CA ASN A 330 52.05 -39.93 39.59
C ASN A 330 52.44 -40.99 40.65
N PHE A 331 51.76 -42.15 40.70
CA PHE A 331 52.10 -43.27 41.60
C PHE A 331 52.73 -44.48 40.91
N LYS A 332 53.16 -44.36 39.64
CA LYS A 332 54.14 -45.27 39.06
C LYS A 332 55.54 -44.85 39.51
N ILE A 333 56.01 -45.47 40.59
CA ILE A 333 57.44 -45.72 40.84
C ILE A 333 57.98 -46.64 39.75
#